data_AF-A0AAC8Q2D4-F1
#
_entry.id   AF-A0AAC8Q2D4-F1
#
_cell.length_a   1.000
_cell.length_b   1.000
_cell.length_c   1.000
_cell.angle_alpha   90.00
_cell.angle_beta   90.00
_cell.angle_gamma   90.00
#
_symmetry.space_group_name_H-M   'P 1'
#
loop_
_entity.id
_entity.type
_entity.pdbx_description
1 polymer ?
#
loop_
_entity_poly.entity_id
_entity_poly.type
_entity_poly.pdbx_seq_one_letter_code
_entity_poly.pdbx_strand_id
1 'polypeptide(L)'
;MYRYRTALAVVGLWLAACSVKQEDFEAQLAEAVCEKYMRCGVSYDKDSCKRGQLQQHIDLYTLTTRYSEALQAGWMQYDAAAATACLEKIRTSSCDQPPLPMRLLMEEMGTSAECRFLFGQVKDGERCDRSGDCGLRSFCTTSSSSSCGTCQPLAGEGMTSSLLTQCEEGLITLKGVCQKPLEEGQTCESAGVFGLGPCAPGLFCDMRNKVCRRAASLGQSCGLSQAPCRWNLVCIEGTCQVPRTQGAFCRTRYSGLHIQSDCKQELFCDADPYTRGTCRELLGEDASCRHDLECDWGLYCHGAYPSSSTRGTCRRFAQEDEDCTSRACENRFYCGLSHICRPIPPLRQSCAGKPGP
;
A
#
# COMPACT_ATOMS: atom_id res chain seq x y z
N MET A 1 19.36 46.65 34.67
CA MET A 1 19.94 45.72 33.67
C MET A 1 20.12 44.32 34.27
N TYR A 2 19.04 43.60 34.56
CA TYR A 2 19.07 42.19 34.99
C TYR A 2 17.64 41.66 34.82
N ARG A 3 17.36 40.85 33.77
CA ARG A 3 16.15 39.99 33.60
C ARG A 3 16.01 39.48 32.15
N TYR A 4 16.86 38.57 31.68
CA TYR A 4 16.61 37.74 30.47
C TYR A 4 17.47 36.45 30.47
N ARG A 5 17.59 35.74 31.60
CA ARG A 5 18.35 34.47 31.67
C ARG A 5 17.52 33.23 32.06
N THR A 6 16.20 33.36 32.13
CA THR A 6 15.30 32.29 32.62
C THR A 6 14.21 31.92 31.61
N ALA A 7 14.51 31.96 30.30
CA ALA A 7 13.59 31.52 29.25
C ALA A 7 14.13 30.37 28.37
N LEU A 8 15.37 29.90 28.60
CA LEU A 8 16.01 28.87 27.76
C LEU A 8 15.96 27.45 28.33
N ALA A 9 15.39 27.22 29.51
CA ALA A 9 15.38 25.91 30.17
C ALA A 9 14.11 25.06 29.90
N VAL A 10 13.07 25.61 29.25
CA VAL A 10 11.79 24.90 29.01
C VAL A 10 11.73 24.25 27.61
N VAL A 11 12.65 24.55 26.71
CA VAL A 11 12.70 23.95 25.35
C VAL A 11 13.45 22.60 25.35
N GLY A 12 14.25 22.28 26.38
CA GLY A 12 15.05 21.06 26.43
C GLY A 12 14.32 19.77 26.84
N LEU A 13 13.07 19.86 27.32
CA LEU A 13 12.32 18.72 27.88
C LEU A 13 11.27 18.12 26.93
N TRP A 14 11.17 18.62 25.69
CA TRP A 14 10.18 18.16 24.70
C TRP A 14 10.73 17.18 23.65
N LEU A 15 12.00 16.76 23.76
CA LEU A 15 12.63 15.84 22.79
C LEU A 15 12.83 14.41 23.31
N ALA A 16 12.19 14.03 24.41
CA ALA A 16 11.85 12.61 24.62
C ALA A 16 10.62 12.29 23.76
N ALA A 17 10.76 12.42 22.44
CA ALA A 17 9.76 11.92 21.52
C ALA A 17 9.67 10.42 21.79
N CYS A 18 8.51 9.96 22.28
CA CYS A 18 8.26 8.54 22.50
C CYS A 18 8.42 7.84 21.16
N SER A 19 9.55 7.13 20.97
CA SER A 19 9.76 6.32 19.79
C SER A 19 8.63 5.30 19.67
N VAL A 20 8.14 5.08 18.45
CA VAL A 20 7.03 4.14 18.21
C VAL A 20 7.49 2.72 18.47
N LYS A 21 6.81 2.04 19.40
CA LYS A 21 7.08 0.63 19.68
C LYS A 21 6.67 -0.24 18.51
N GLN A 22 7.32 -1.38 18.37
CA GLN A 22 7.07 -2.32 17.28
C GLN A 22 5.60 -2.77 17.25
N GLU A 23 5.03 -3.08 18.42
CA GLU A 23 3.64 -3.53 18.57
C GLU A 23 2.59 -2.45 18.24
N ASP A 24 2.98 -1.17 18.36
CA ASP A 24 2.08 -0.04 18.12
C ASP A 24 2.21 0.52 16.69
N PHE A 25 3.22 0.09 15.93
CA PHE A 25 3.58 0.69 14.64
C PHE A 25 2.42 0.69 13.64
N GLU A 26 1.68 -0.42 13.55
CA GLU A 26 0.59 -0.57 12.56
C GLU A 26 -0.59 0.36 12.85
N ALA A 27 -0.96 0.48 14.12
CA ALA A 27 -2.00 1.41 14.55
C ALA A 27 -1.57 2.87 14.30
N GLN A 28 -0.31 3.21 14.58
CA GLN A 28 0.22 4.54 14.31
C GLN A 28 0.39 4.84 12.81
N LEU A 29 0.67 3.83 12.00
CA LEU A 29 0.70 3.94 10.55
C LEU A 29 -0.68 4.22 9.98
N ALA A 30 -1.69 3.45 10.40
CA ALA A 30 -3.08 3.69 10.00
C ALA A 30 -3.50 5.12 10.34
N GLU A 31 -3.12 5.60 11.52
CA GLU A 31 -3.37 6.97 11.94
C GLU A 31 -2.63 8.00 11.08
N ALA A 32 -1.33 7.83 10.81
CA ALA A 32 -0.55 8.73 9.97
C ALA A 32 -1.10 8.83 8.54
N VAL A 33 -1.48 7.68 7.95
CA VAL A 33 -2.12 7.63 6.63
C VAL A 33 -3.46 8.35 6.64
N CYS A 34 -4.30 8.10 7.63
CA CYS A 34 -5.63 8.71 7.72
C CYS A 34 -5.59 10.22 7.99
N GLU A 35 -4.64 10.70 8.80
CA GLU A 35 -4.41 12.13 8.97
C GLU A 35 -4.07 12.81 7.65
N LYS A 36 -3.22 12.17 6.83
CA LYS A 36 -2.92 12.66 5.48
C LYS A 36 -4.16 12.61 4.58
N TYR A 37 -4.92 11.52 4.59
CA TYR A 37 -6.14 11.38 3.77
C TYR A 37 -7.19 12.44 4.10
N MET A 38 -7.40 12.72 5.38
CA MET A 38 -8.28 13.78 5.85
C MET A 38 -7.80 15.15 5.36
N ARG A 39 -6.51 15.48 5.55
CA ARG A 39 -5.93 16.74 5.08
C ARG A 39 -6.04 16.90 3.56
N CYS A 40 -5.84 15.82 2.82
CA CYS A 40 -5.84 15.83 1.35
C CYS A 40 -7.23 15.63 0.72
N GLY A 41 -8.30 15.57 1.54
CA GLY A 41 -9.68 15.54 1.09
C GLY A 41 -10.18 14.18 0.58
N VAL A 42 -9.42 13.10 0.80
CA VAL A 42 -9.75 11.73 0.36
C VAL A 42 -10.77 11.08 1.29
N SER A 43 -10.55 11.28 2.58
CA SER A 43 -11.41 10.79 3.67
C SER A 43 -12.24 11.95 4.24
N TYR A 44 -13.34 11.63 4.93
CA TYR A 44 -14.04 12.59 5.80
C TYR A 44 -14.23 12.10 7.24
N ASP A 45 -13.85 10.85 7.55
CA ASP A 45 -14.01 10.24 8.86
C ASP A 45 -12.71 9.53 9.25
N LYS A 46 -12.02 10.05 10.28
CA LYS A 46 -10.72 9.53 10.72
C LYS A 46 -10.83 8.09 11.24
N ASP A 47 -11.90 7.76 11.97
CA ASP A 47 -12.04 6.45 12.61
C ASP A 47 -12.43 5.38 11.58
N SER A 48 -13.36 5.69 10.68
CA SER A 48 -13.70 4.83 9.55
C SER A 48 -12.49 4.61 8.63
N CYS A 49 -11.72 5.66 8.33
CA CYS A 49 -10.47 5.53 7.60
C CYS A 49 -9.49 4.58 8.31
N LYS A 50 -9.27 4.74 9.62
CA LYS A 50 -8.34 3.90 10.38
C LYS A 50 -8.73 2.43 10.32
N ARG A 51 -10.03 2.11 10.50
CA ARG A 51 -10.55 0.75 10.36
C ARG A 51 -10.31 0.21 8.95
N GLY A 52 -10.60 0.99 7.92
CA GLY A 52 -10.37 0.61 6.53
C GLY A 52 -8.90 0.35 6.21
N GLN A 53 -7.99 1.20 6.68
CA GLN A 53 -6.55 1.02 6.47
C GLN A 53 -6.02 -0.24 7.14
N LEU A 54 -6.40 -0.52 8.39
CA LEU A 54 -6.03 -1.75 9.10
C LEU A 54 -6.51 -2.98 8.32
N GLN A 55 -7.80 -3.00 7.95
CA GLN A 55 -8.42 -4.17 7.36
C GLN A 55 -8.00 -4.49 5.91
N GLN A 56 -7.78 -3.47 5.07
CA GLN A 56 -7.56 -3.67 3.63
C GLN A 56 -6.08 -3.68 3.21
N HIS A 57 -5.25 -2.87 3.85
CA HIS A 57 -3.90 -2.61 3.35
C HIS A 57 -2.84 -2.98 4.38
N ILE A 58 -2.97 -2.49 5.59
CA ILE A 58 -1.94 -2.60 6.61
C ILE A 58 -1.79 -4.09 6.98
N ASP A 59 -2.85 -4.80 7.35
CA ASP A 59 -2.77 -6.22 7.74
C ASP A 59 -2.07 -7.15 6.72
N LEU A 60 -2.13 -6.84 5.43
CA LEU A 60 -1.51 -7.63 4.36
C LEU A 60 0.01 -7.39 4.20
N TYR A 61 0.52 -6.26 4.67
CA TYR A 61 1.89 -5.79 4.40
C TYR A 61 2.68 -5.43 5.67
N THR A 62 2.19 -5.78 6.87
CA THR A 62 2.75 -5.27 8.12
C THR A 62 3.78 -6.15 8.83
N LEU A 63 4.37 -5.53 9.86
CA LEU A 63 5.34 -6.08 10.80
C LEU A 63 4.87 -7.35 11.50
N THR A 64 3.67 -7.36 12.07
CA THR A 64 3.20 -8.48 12.90
C THR A 64 2.96 -9.72 12.06
N THR A 65 2.37 -9.58 10.87
CA THR A 65 2.04 -10.71 10.00
C THR A 65 3.25 -11.20 9.21
N ARG A 66 4.11 -10.29 8.71
CA ARG A 66 5.23 -10.68 7.84
C ARG A 66 6.56 -10.87 8.57
N TYR A 67 6.86 -10.07 9.58
CA TYR A 67 8.22 -9.96 10.14
C TYR A 67 8.36 -10.43 11.58
N SER A 68 7.26 -10.80 12.25
CA SER A 68 7.27 -11.22 13.66
C SER A 68 8.29 -12.33 13.94
N GLU A 69 8.32 -13.38 13.13
CA GLU A 69 9.30 -14.48 13.29
C GLU A 69 10.74 -14.01 13.09
N ALA A 70 11.03 -13.21 12.05
CA ALA A 70 12.38 -12.72 11.77
C ALA A 70 12.88 -11.75 12.85
N LEU A 71 11.98 -10.93 13.40
CA LEU A 71 12.27 -10.03 14.52
C LEU A 71 12.51 -10.82 15.81
N GLN A 72 11.70 -11.85 16.11
CA GLN A 72 11.90 -12.73 17.26
C GLN A 72 13.18 -13.57 17.16
N ALA A 73 13.52 -14.03 15.94
CA ALA A 73 14.74 -14.80 15.67
C ALA A 73 16.00 -13.92 15.59
N GLY A 74 15.87 -12.59 15.59
CA GLY A 74 16.99 -11.64 15.51
C GLY A 74 17.64 -11.53 14.14
N TRP A 75 17.00 -12.04 13.07
CA TRP A 75 17.49 -11.86 11.69
C TRP A 75 17.13 -10.50 11.11
N MET A 76 16.18 -9.82 11.74
CA MET A 76 15.86 -8.43 11.46
C MET A 76 15.95 -7.60 12.74
N GLN A 77 16.39 -6.36 12.58
CA GLN A 77 16.39 -5.36 13.63
C GLN A 77 15.37 -4.27 13.31
N TYR A 78 14.56 -3.90 14.31
CA TYR A 78 13.64 -2.78 14.26
C TYR A 78 14.29 -1.51 14.83
N ASP A 79 14.26 -0.42 14.07
CA ASP A 79 14.70 0.90 14.50
C ASP A 79 13.48 1.79 14.79
N ALA A 80 13.18 1.95 16.08
CA ALA A 80 12.02 2.72 16.53
C ALA A 80 12.10 4.22 16.16
N ALA A 81 13.30 4.80 16.08
CA ALA A 81 13.46 6.21 15.73
C ALA A 81 13.24 6.41 14.22
N ALA A 82 13.77 5.52 13.39
CA ALA A 82 13.51 5.53 11.94
C ALA A 82 12.04 5.27 11.62
N ALA A 83 11.38 4.37 12.37
CA ALA A 83 9.94 4.13 12.26
C ALA A 83 9.13 5.39 12.59
N THR A 84 9.45 6.10 13.69
CA THR A 84 8.83 7.39 14.02
C THR A 84 9.05 8.43 12.92
N ALA A 85 10.26 8.54 12.38
CA ALA A 85 10.57 9.47 11.28
C ALA A 85 9.79 9.14 10.00
N CYS A 86 9.62 7.86 9.67
CA CYS A 86 8.78 7.40 8.57
C CYS A 86 7.32 7.83 8.76
N LEU A 87 6.73 7.56 9.93
CA LEU A 87 5.35 7.97 10.24
C LEU A 87 5.16 9.48 10.12
N GLU A 88 6.13 10.26 10.61
CA GLU A 88 6.06 11.72 10.53
C GLU A 88 6.19 12.23 9.10
N LYS A 89 7.05 11.60 8.28
CA LYS A 89 7.14 11.90 6.85
C LYS A 89 5.82 11.61 6.14
N ILE A 90 5.13 10.51 6.48
CA ILE A 90 3.79 10.22 5.94
C ILE A 90 2.82 11.32 6.33
N ARG A 91 2.75 11.70 7.62
CA ARG A 91 1.87 12.77 8.10
C ARG A 91 2.13 14.10 7.39
N THR A 92 3.39 14.49 7.21
CA THR A 92 3.76 15.85 6.77
C THR A 92 3.96 16.00 5.27
N SER A 93 4.13 14.91 4.53
CA SER A 93 4.35 14.94 3.08
C SER A 93 3.18 15.57 2.30
N SER A 94 3.50 16.21 1.17
CA SER A 94 2.51 16.92 0.34
C SER A 94 1.37 16.02 -0.13
N CYS A 95 0.22 16.62 -0.44
CA CYS A 95 -0.92 15.91 -1.03
C CYS A 95 -0.68 15.45 -2.48
N ASP A 96 0.46 15.79 -3.07
CA ASP A 96 0.82 15.35 -4.42
C ASP A 96 1.53 13.98 -4.41
N GLN A 97 2.00 13.56 -3.24
CA GLN A 97 2.62 12.26 -3.02
C GLN A 97 1.63 11.35 -2.29
N PRO A 98 1.42 10.10 -2.72
CA PRO A 98 0.63 9.15 -1.95
C PRO A 98 1.30 8.90 -0.58
N PRO A 99 0.56 8.58 0.50
CA PRO A 99 1.18 8.22 1.78
C PRO A 99 1.96 6.91 1.69
N LEU A 100 1.46 5.95 0.91
CA LEU A 100 2.08 4.65 0.68
C LEU A 100 2.26 4.48 -0.84
N PRO A 101 3.39 4.91 -1.42
CA PRO A 101 3.63 4.71 -2.83
C PRO A 101 3.65 3.21 -3.15
N MET A 102 3.25 2.83 -4.36
CA MET A 102 3.19 1.43 -4.78
C MET A 102 4.52 0.69 -4.58
N ARG A 103 5.65 1.42 -4.69
CA ARG A 103 6.99 0.90 -4.42
C ARG A 103 7.12 0.41 -2.98
N LEU A 104 6.57 1.13 -2.00
CA LEU A 104 6.57 0.71 -0.59
C LEU A 104 5.70 -0.54 -0.36
N LEU A 105 4.60 -0.70 -1.09
CA LEU A 105 3.77 -1.91 -1.04
C LEU A 105 4.47 -3.13 -1.66
N MET A 106 5.34 -2.93 -2.65
CA MET A 106 6.04 -4.00 -3.36
C MET A 106 7.43 -4.34 -2.81
N GLU A 107 8.20 -3.36 -2.37
CA GLU A 107 9.53 -3.52 -1.74
C GLU A 107 9.44 -3.90 -0.26
N GLU A 108 8.22 -4.20 0.19
CA GLU A 108 7.82 -4.46 1.56
C GLU A 108 7.98 -3.25 2.50
N MET A 109 7.02 -3.07 3.39
CA MET A 109 6.98 -1.92 4.29
C MET A 109 8.07 -2.05 5.36
N GLY A 110 8.85 -0.98 5.56
CA GLY A 110 9.96 -0.96 6.52
C GLY A 110 11.33 -1.26 5.92
N THR A 111 11.38 -1.82 4.71
CA THR A 111 12.62 -2.07 3.96
C THR A 111 12.82 -1.10 2.79
N SER A 112 11.77 -0.40 2.37
CA SER A 112 11.85 0.62 1.32
C SER A 112 12.69 1.83 1.73
N ALA A 113 13.42 2.39 0.78
CA ALA A 113 14.17 3.65 0.85
C ALA A 113 13.47 4.78 1.62
N GLU A 114 12.20 5.00 1.30
CA GLU A 114 11.46 6.16 1.76
C GLU A 114 11.03 6.07 3.23
N CYS A 115 10.98 4.85 3.76
CA CYS A 115 10.45 4.47 5.06
C CYS A 115 11.19 3.23 5.57
N ARG A 116 12.52 3.32 5.68
CA ARG A 116 13.37 2.22 6.12
C ARG A 116 13.54 2.25 7.65
N PHE A 117 13.05 1.21 8.31
CA PHE A 117 13.18 1.02 9.76
C PHE A 117 13.35 -0.45 10.16
N LEU A 118 13.38 -1.36 9.17
CA LEU A 118 13.77 -2.75 9.32
C LEU A 118 15.11 -2.99 8.63
N PHE A 119 15.99 -3.70 9.33
CA PHE A 119 17.35 -4.00 8.85
C PHE A 119 17.64 -5.49 8.98
N GLY A 120 17.76 -6.16 7.84
CA GLY A 120 18.22 -7.53 7.77
C GLY A 120 19.67 -7.67 8.26
N GLN A 121 19.96 -8.80 8.90
CA GLN A 121 21.24 -9.12 9.53
C GLN A 121 22.01 -10.22 8.78
N VAL A 122 21.42 -10.82 7.74
CA VAL A 122 22.05 -11.88 6.94
C VAL A 122 23.09 -11.26 6.00
N LYS A 123 24.31 -11.80 6.01
CA LYS A 123 25.44 -11.28 5.22
C LYS A 123 25.40 -11.79 3.79
N ASP A 124 26.09 -11.08 2.90
CA ASP A 124 26.29 -11.54 1.52
C ASP A 124 26.89 -12.94 1.46
N GLY A 125 26.34 -13.78 0.59
CA GLY A 125 26.70 -15.19 0.43
C GLY A 125 25.99 -16.14 1.41
N GLU A 126 25.41 -15.63 2.50
CA GLU A 126 24.62 -16.46 3.42
C GLU A 126 23.21 -16.70 2.89
N ARG A 127 22.55 -17.72 3.44
CA ARG A 127 21.19 -18.10 3.01
C ARG A 127 20.16 -17.11 3.54
N CYS A 128 19.24 -16.74 2.67
CA CYS A 128 18.10 -15.88 2.98
C CYS A 128 16.82 -16.53 2.46
N ASP A 129 15.69 -16.12 3.03
CA ASP A 129 14.37 -16.49 2.51
C ASP A 129 13.78 -15.35 1.68
N ARG A 130 14.04 -14.11 2.09
CA ARG A 130 13.57 -12.89 1.43
C ARG A 130 14.62 -11.80 1.41
N SER A 131 14.44 -10.83 0.52
CA SER A 131 15.37 -9.71 0.38
C SER A 131 15.48 -8.87 1.65
N GLY A 132 14.41 -8.78 2.45
CA GLY A 132 14.45 -8.08 3.75
C GLY A 132 15.38 -8.73 4.78
N ASP A 133 15.70 -10.02 4.68
CA ASP A 133 16.61 -10.68 5.62
C ASP A 133 18.06 -10.23 5.43
N CYS A 134 18.39 -9.80 4.20
CA CYS A 134 19.71 -9.37 3.82
C CYS A 134 20.04 -7.96 4.32
N GLY A 135 21.33 -7.67 4.43
CA GLY A 135 21.81 -6.33 4.76
C GLY A 135 21.31 -5.24 3.81
N LEU A 136 21.45 -3.98 4.23
CA LEU A 136 20.94 -2.77 3.56
C LEU A 136 21.20 -2.70 2.04
N ARG A 137 22.35 -3.21 1.59
CA ARG A 137 22.80 -3.11 0.19
C ARG A 137 22.72 -4.44 -0.53
N SER A 138 21.84 -5.32 -0.08
CA SER A 138 21.75 -6.70 -0.55
C SER A 138 20.30 -7.13 -0.75
N PHE A 139 20.10 -8.11 -1.62
CA PHE A 139 18.80 -8.73 -1.88
C PHE A 139 18.94 -10.25 -1.84
N CYS A 140 17.81 -10.96 -1.77
CA CYS A 140 17.81 -12.41 -1.79
C CYS A 140 17.58 -12.94 -3.22
N THR A 141 18.44 -13.83 -3.69
CA THR A 141 18.40 -14.34 -5.08
C THR A 141 17.14 -15.13 -5.43
N THR A 142 16.45 -15.71 -4.44
CA THR A 142 15.18 -16.38 -4.67
C THR A 142 14.06 -15.35 -4.76
N SER A 143 13.25 -15.43 -5.81
CA SER A 143 11.95 -14.75 -5.88
C SER A 143 10.80 -15.69 -5.49
N SER A 144 11.11 -16.96 -5.20
CA SER A 144 10.11 -17.97 -4.89
C SER A 144 10.08 -18.21 -3.39
N SER A 145 8.87 -18.24 -2.82
CA SER A 145 8.65 -18.80 -1.49
C SER A 145 9.04 -20.29 -1.45
N SER A 146 9.18 -20.94 -2.62
CA SER A 146 9.70 -22.28 -2.91
C SER A 146 10.98 -22.74 -2.24
N SER A 147 11.95 -21.85 -2.18
CA SER A 147 13.37 -22.20 -2.09
C SER A 147 14.13 -21.11 -1.36
N CYS A 148 15.16 -21.50 -0.62
CA CYS A 148 16.09 -20.57 -0.02
C CYS A 148 16.99 -19.96 -1.10
N GLY A 149 17.21 -18.65 -1.01
CA GLY A 149 18.19 -17.94 -1.81
C GLY A 149 19.49 -17.73 -1.05
N THR A 150 20.31 -16.86 -1.61
CA THR A 150 21.51 -16.31 -0.98
C THR A 150 21.47 -14.80 -1.08
N CYS A 151 21.98 -14.12 -0.05
CA CYS A 151 22.10 -12.66 -0.10
C CYS A 151 23.17 -12.27 -1.11
N GLN A 152 22.83 -11.37 -2.01
CA GLN A 152 23.74 -10.81 -3.00
C GLN A 152 23.68 -9.28 -2.97
N PRO A 153 24.79 -8.58 -3.27
CA PRO A 153 24.78 -7.14 -3.39
C PRO A 153 23.78 -6.65 -4.44
N LEU A 154 23.13 -5.52 -4.16
CA LEU A 154 22.29 -4.82 -5.13
C LEU A 154 23.13 -4.35 -6.34
N ALA A 155 22.51 -4.40 -7.51
CA ALA A 155 23.08 -3.96 -8.77
C ALA A 155 23.09 -2.42 -8.86
N GLY A 156 24.28 -1.84 -9.03
CA GLY A 156 24.45 -0.40 -9.23
C GLY A 156 24.06 0.07 -10.62
N GLU A 157 24.16 1.38 -10.87
CA GLU A 157 23.85 1.98 -12.18
C GLU A 157 24.68 1.33 -13.30
N GLY A 158 24.00 0.92 -14.39
CA GLY A 158 24.59 0.24 -15.54
C GLY A 158 24.75 -1.28 -15.39
N MET A 159 24.49 -1.85 -14.22
CA MET A 159 24.55 -3.30 -14.01
C MET A 159 23.25 -4.01 -14.40
N THR A 160 23.35 -5.28 -14.80
CA THR A 160 22.18 -6.08 -15.19
C THR A 160 21.36 -6.51 -13.98
N SER A 161 20.04 -6.49 -14.11
CA SER A 161 19.10 -6.92 -13.10
C SER A 161 17.82 -7.45 -13.77
N SER A 162 17.23 -8.50 -13.21
CA SER A 162 15.95 -9.04 -13.70
C SER A 162 14.73 -8.44 -13.00
N LEU A 163 14.91 -7.84 -11.83
CA LEU A 163 13.83 -7.31 -10.99
C LEU A 163 14.19 -5.94 -10.41
N LEU A 164 13.19 -5.06 -10.29
CA LEU A 164 13.35 -3.72 -9.72
C LEU A 164 14.03 -3.74 -8.34
N THR A 165 13.66 -4.70 -7.50
CA THR A 165 14.16 -4.89 -6.13
C THR A 165 15.63 -5.28 -6.05
N GLN A 166 16.28 -5.60 -7.18
CA GLN A 166 17.71 -5.96 -7.23
C GLN A 166 18.59 -4.76 -7.52
N CYS A 167 18.04 -3.60 -7.88
CA CYS A 167 18.82 -2.40 -8.12
C CYS A 167 19.10 -1.63 -6.82
N GLU A 168 20.20 -0.89 -6.76
CA GLU A 168 20.47 0.02 -5.65
C GLU A 168 19.33 1.03 -5.44
N GLU A 169 19.25 1.55 -4.22
CA GLU A 169 18.22 2.50 -3.81
C GLU A 169 18.15 3.71 -4.75
N GLY A 170 16.93 4.08 -5.15
CA GLY A 170 16.68 5.18 -6.08
C GLY A 170 16.85 4.81 -7.56
N LEU A 171 17.34 3.62 -7.90
CA LEU A 171 17.38 3.11 -9.27
C LEU A 171 16.11 2.31 -9.62
N ILE A 172 15.96 2.06 -10.92
CA ILE A 172 14.93 1.22 -11.54
C ILE A 172 15.53 0.23 -12.53
N THR A 173 14.85 -0.89 -12.79
CA THR A 173 15.24 -1.80 -13.87
C THR A 173 14.57 -1.39 -15.18
N LEU A 174 15.36 -0.94 -16.15
CA LEU A 174 14.91 -0.61 -17.50
C LEU A 174 15.69 -1.45 -18.52
N LYS A 175 14.97 -2.24 -19.33
CA LYS A 175 15.56 -3.17 -20.31
C LYS A 175 16.61 -4.12 -19.68
N GLY A 176 16.34 -4.57 -18.45
CA GLY A 176 17.20 -5.49 -17.70
C GLY A 176 18.46 -4.86 -17.11
N VAL A 177 18.53 -3.53 -17.04
CA VAL A 177 19.68 -2.78 -16.49
C VAL A 177 19.19 -1.79 -15.44
N CYS A 178 19.93 -1.65 -14.35
CA CYS A 178 19.66 -0.66 -13.31
C CYS A 178 20.05 0.73 -13.78
N GLN A 179 19.11 1.67 -13.78
CA GLN A 179 19.29 3.05 -14.25
C GLN A 179 18.50 4.01 -13.37
N LYS A 180 18.77 5.30 -13.50
CA LYS A 180 17.95 6.33 -12.84
C LYS A 180 16.53 6.33 -13.42
N PRO A 181 15.51 6.65 -12.60
CA PRO A 181 14.16 6.86 -13.08
C PRO A 181 14.11 7.93 -14.19
N LEU A 182 13.21 7.73 -15.13
CA LEU A 182 12.99 8.63 -16.26
C LEU A 182 12.27 9.90 -15.81
N GLU A 183 12.87 11.03 -16.12
CA GLU A 183 12.34 12.37 -15.88
C GLU A 183 11.18 12.71 -16.81
N GLU A 184 10.48 13.79 -16.48
CA GLU A 184 9.34 14.28 -17.26
C GLU A 184 9.74 14.55 -18.73
N GLY A 185 8.92 14.04 -19.66
CA GLY A 185 9.15 14.13 -21.11
C GLY A 185 10.04 13.02 -21.69
N GLN A 186 10.74 12.22 -20.88
CA GLN A 186 11.54 11.11 -21.37
C GLN A 186 10.67 9.92 -21.80
N THR A 187 11.15 9.16 -22.80
CA THR A 187 10.38 8.07 -23.41
C THR A 187 10.31 6.85 -22.50
N CYS A 188 9.10 6.42 -22.17
CA CYS A 188 8.82 5.20 -21.43
C CYS A 188 8.14 4.19 -22.37
N GLU A 189 8.86 3.15 -22.79
CA GLU A 189 8.35 2.16 -23.74
C GLU A 189 7.35 1.18 -23.09
N SER A 190 7.44 0.96 -21.78
CA SER A 190 6.51 0.15 -20.99
C SER A 190 6.11 0.87 -19.69
N ALA A 191 4.86 0.74 -19.27
CA ALA A 191 4.39 1.27 -17.98
C ALA A 191 4.78 0.39 -16.78
N GLY A 192 5.60 -0.65 -17.00
CA GLY A 192 5.80 -1.70 -16.01
C GLY A 192 4.50 -2.44 -15.67
N VAL A 193 4.57 -3.38 -14.74
CA VAL A 193 3.38 -3.98 -14.13
C VAL A 193 2.97 -3.09 -12.95
N PHE A 194 1.65 -2.88 -12.76
CA PHE A 194 1.10 -2.16 -11.60
C PHE A 194 1.46 -0.68 -11.43
N GLY A 195 1.81 0.03 -12.52
CA GLY A 195 2.07 1.47 -12.44
C GLY A 195 3.41 1.85 -11.83
N LEU A 196 4.28 0.86 -11.52
CA LEU A 196 5.72 1.06 -11.32
C LEU A 196 6.40 1.25 -12.67
N GLY A 197 5.99 2.31 -13.36
CA GLY A 197 6.60 2.69 -14.61
C GLY A 197 8.06 3.10 -14.38
N PRO A 198 8.85 3.16 -15.46
CA PRO A 198 10.24 3.59 -15.40
C PRO A 198 10.39 5.09 -15.07
N CYS A 199 9.33 5.78 -14.66
CA CYS A 199 9.34 7.22 -14.45
C CYS A 199 9.71 7.59 -13.00
N ALA A 200 10.25 8.80 -12.81
CA ALA A 200 10.56 9.35 -11.50
C ALA A 200 9.31 9.42 -10.60
N PRO A 201 9.49 9.39 -9.26
CA PRO A 201 8.37 9.47 -8.31
C PRO A 201 7.41 10.64 -8.61
N GLY A 202 6.11 10.36 -8.62
CA GLY A 202 5.07 11.34 -8.95
C GLY A 202 4.79 11.51 -10.45
N LEU A 203 5.57 10.85 -11.31
CA LEU A 203 5.29 10.72 -12.74
C LEU A 203 4.67 9.36 -13.05
N PHE A 204 3.90 9.30 -14.13
CA PHE A 204 3.38 8.06 -14.70
C PHE A 204 3.81 7.96 -16.17
N CYS A 205 3.88 6.74 -16.69
CA CYS A 205 4.14 6.54 -18.11
C CYS A 205 2.84 6.72 -18.92
N ASP A 206 2.76 7.79 -19.71
CA ASP A 206 1.66 8.02 -20.65
C ASP A 206 1.72 6.95 -21.74
N MET A 207 0.88 5.92 -21.63
CA MET A 207 0.91 4.78 -22.53
C MET A 207 0.58 5.13 -23.99
N ARG A 208 -0.06 6.27 -24.24
CA ARG A 208 -0.39 6.75 -25.58
C ARG A 208 0.81 7.42 -26.23
N ASN A 209 1.44 8.34 -25.51
CA ASN A 209 2.56 9.13 -26.04
C ASN A 209 3.93 8.51 -25.74
N LYS A 210 3.97 7.44 -24.93
CA LYS A 210 5.18 6.76 -24.44
C LYS A 210 6.15 7.71 -23.78
N VAL A 211 5.66 8.65 -22.97
CA VAL A 211 6.50 9.61 -22.23
C VAL A 211 6.10 9.70 -20.77
N CYS A 212 7.07 9.95 -19.89
CA CYS A 212 6.82 10.21 -18.48
C CYS A 212 6.16 11.58 -18.29
N ARG A 213 5.04 11.63 -17.57
CA ARG A 213 4.27 12.85 -17.33
C ARG A 213 3.76 12.92 -15.91
N ARG A 214 3.48 14.13 -15.42
CA ARG A 214 2.79 14.31 -14.14
C ARG A 214 1.32 13.92 -14.24
N ALA A 215 0.81 13.31 -13.18
CA ALA A 215 -0.63 13.13 -13.01
C ALA A 215 -1.36 14.48 -13.03
N ALA A 216 -2.59 14.47 -13.55
CA ALA A 216 -3.41 15.66 -13.69
C ALA A 216 -3.82 16.23 -12.31
N SER A 217 -3.57 17.53 -12.15
CA SER A 217 -3.94 18.33 -10.98
C SER A 217 -5.43 18.71 -10.99
N LEU A 218 -5.91 19.28 -9.89
CA LEU A 218 -7.28 19.78 -9.77
C LEU A 218 -7.68 20.68 -10.96
N GLY A 219 -8.82 20.38 -11.58
CA GLY A 219 -9.37 21.09 -12.73
C GLY A 219 -8.76 20.72 -14.09
N GLN A 220 -7.64 19.99 -14.12
CA GLN A 220 -7.06 19.54 -15.39
C GLN A 220 -7.85 18.37 -15.98
N SER A 221 -7.77 18.22 -17.30
CA SER A 221 -8.50 17.17 -18.01
C SER A 221 -7.96 15.77 -17.67
N CYS A 222 -8.88 14.80 -17.58
CA CYS A 222 -8.59 13.40 -17.32
C CYS A 222 -9.47 12.45 -18.14
N GLY A 223 -9.10 11.18 -18.20
CA GLY A 223 -9.85 10.12 -18.89
C GLY A 223 -8.95 8.96 -19.31
N LEU A 224 -9.54 7.94 -19.96
CA LEU A 224 -8.80 6.73 -20.38
C LEU A 224 -7.62 7.02 -21.33
N SER A 225 -7.70 8.10 -22.12
CA SER A 225 -6.67 8.51 -23.07
C SER A 225 -5.87 9.73 -22.61
N GLN A 226 -6.01 10.12 -21.35
CA GLN A 226 -5.37 11.31 -20.77
C GLN A 226 -4.61 10.91 -19.49
N ALA A 227 -3.97 11.89 -18.85
CA ALA A 227 -3.29 11.65 -17.59
C ALA A 227 -4.30 11.20 -16.51
N PRO A 228 -3.96 10.19 -15.68
CA PRO A 228 -4.72 9.91 -14.49
C PRO A 228 -4.65 11.12 -13.55
N CYS A 229 -5.67 11.29 -12.72
CA CYS A 229 -5.63 12.29 -11.68
C CYS A 229 -4.58 11.95 -10.61
N ARG A 230 -4.11 12.97 -9.88
CA ARG A 230 -3.35 12.74 -8.64
C ARG A 230 -4.11 11.79 -7.71
N TRP A 231 -3.39 11.05 -6.87
CA TRP A 231 -3.95 9.97 -6.03
C TRP A 231 -5.11 10.42 -5.12
N ASN A 232 -5.18 11.70 -4.75
CA ASN A 232 -6.22 12.26 -3.90
C ASN A 232 -7.40 12.87 -4.69
N LEU A 233 -7.43 12.70 -6.01
CA LEU A 233 -8.43 13.25 -6.92
C LEU A 233 -9.06 12.14 -7.77
N VAL A 234 -10.30 12.37 -8.20
CA VAL A 234 -11.06 11.46 -9.06
C VAL A 234 -11.45 12.15 -10.37
N CYS A 235 -11.56 11.38 -11.44
CA CYS A 235 -11.85 11.90 -12.76
C CYS A 235 -13.35 12.09 -12.99
N ILE A 236 -13.91 13.25 -12.61
CA ILE A 236 -15.35 13.54 -12.71
C ILE A 236 -15.61 14.39 -13.95
N GLU A 237 -16.47 13.90 -14.85
CA GLU A 237 -16.87 14.61 -16.08
C GLU A 237 -15.66 15.10 -16.92
N GLY A 238 -14.61 14.29 -16.99
CA GLY A 238 -13.41 14.58 -17.77
C GLY A 238 -12.44 15.58 -17.14
N THR A 239 -12.63 15.94 -15.86
CA THR A 239 -11.70 16.79 -15.10
C THR A 239 -11.37 16.18 -13.75
N CYS A 240 -10.15 16.40 -13.27
CA CYS A 240 -9.76 15.96 -11.93
C CYS A 240 -10.40 16.83 -10.87
N GLN A 241 -11.18 16.22 -10.00
CA GLN A 241 -11.93 16.88 -8.93
C GLN A 241 -11.70 16.18 -7.60
N VAL A 242 -11.96 16.88 -6.51
CA VAL A 242 -12.01 16.25 -5.18
C VAL A 242 -13.15 15.22 -5.15
N PRO A 243 -12.99 14.09 -4.43
CA PRO A 243 -14.07 13.13 -4.28
C PRO A 243 -15.32 13.74 -3.65
N ARG A 244 -16.48 13.27 -4.10
CA ARG A 244 -17.81 13.73 -3.70
C ARG A 244 -18.12 13.33 -2.26
N THR A 245 -18.75 14.22 -1.52
CA THR A 245 -19.23 14.00 -0.15
C THR A 245 -20.58 13.27 -0.15
N GLN A 246 -21.03 12.85 1.03
CA GLN A 246 -22.32 12.18 1.23
C GLN A 246 -23.48 13.01 0.64
N GLY A 247 -24.42 12.33 -0.01
CA GLY A 247 -25.59 12.91 -0.67
C GLY A 247 -25.31 13.57 -2.03
N ALA A 248 -24.05 13.84 -2.38
CA ALA A 248 -23.71 14.43 -3.67
C ALA A 248 -23.91 13.43 -4.81
N PHE A 249 -24.27 13.93 -6.00
CA PHE A 249 -24.43 13.09 -7.17
C PHE A 249 -23.12 12.42 -7.58
N CYS A 250 -23.21 11.15 -7.95
CA CYS A 250 -22.09 10.34 -8.38
C CYS A 250 -22.44 9.47 -9.60
N ARG A 251 -21.41 8.93 -10.24
CA ARG A 251 -21.53 7.84 -11.22
C ARG A 251 -20.54 6.73 -10.86
N THR A 252 -20.93 5.49 -11.12
CA THR A 252 -20.02 4.35 -11.08
C THR A 252 -19.39 4.15 -12.46
N ARG A 253 -18.07 3.92 -12.51
CA ARG A 253 -17.38 3.55 -13.75
C ARG A 253 -16.70 2.20 -13.60
N TYR A 254 -17.00 1.31 -14.53
CA TYR A 254 -16.32 0.03 -14.66
C TYR A 254 -15.15 0.20 -15.63
N SER A 255 -13.94 -0.03 -15.12
CA SER A 255 -12.73 -0.12 -15.94
C SER A 255 -12.09 -1.50 -15.70
N GLY A 256 -12.62 -2.51 -16.40
CA GLY A 256 -12.23 -3.91 -16.19
C GLY A 256 -12.60 -4.38 -14.79
N LEU A 257 -11.60 -4.80 -14.01
CA LEU A 257 -11.78 -5.26 -12.62
C LEU A 257 -11.83 -4.12 -11.60
N HIS A 258 -11.58 -2.88 -12.00
CA HIS A 258 -11.54 -1.74 -11.08
C HIS A 258 -12.83 -0.92 -11.21
N ILE A 259 -13.55 -0.80 -10.10
CA ILE A 259 -14.69 0.09 -9.96
C ILE A 259 -14.15 1.40 -9.40
N GLN A 260 -14.27 2.47 -10.18
CA GLN A 260 -13.95 3.81 -9.71
C GLN A 260 -15.23 4.48 -9.20
N SER A 261 -15.17 4.94 -7.95
CA SER A 261 -16.21 5.74 -7.32
C SER A 261 -15.83 7.22 -7.39
N ASP A 262 -16.79 8.08 -7.72
CA ASP A 262 -16.63 9.53 -7.59
C ASP A 262 -16.64 9.99 -6.12
N CYS A 263 -16.99 9.11 -5.18
CA CYS A 263 -17.21 9.43 -3.77
C CYS A 263 -15.93 9.32 -2.92
N LYS A 264 -15.93 9.96 -1.75
CA LYS A 264 -14.90 9.76 -0.72
C LYS A 264 -14.79 8.29 -0.32
N GLN A 265 -13.63 7.91 0.24
CA GLN A 265 -13.27 6.51 0.48
C GLN A 265 -14.26 5.75 1.39
N GLU A 266 -14.88 6.42 2.35
CA GLU A 266 -15.87 5.82 3.27
C GLU A 266 -17.31 5.86 2.71
N LEU A 267 -17.46 6.17 1.42
CA LEU A 267 -18.75 6.23 0.73
C LEU A 267 -18.71 5.36 -0.53
N PHE A 268 -19.85 4.79 -0.87
CA PHE A 268 -20.07 4.16 -2.17
C PHE A 268 -21.07 4.98 -3.00
N CYS A 269 -21.03 4.80 -4.33
CA CYS A 269 -22.01 5.39 -5.21
C CYS A 269 -23.19 4.43 -5.40
N ASP A 270 -24.41 4.84 -5.03
CA ASP A 270 -25.59 3.97 -5.12
C ASP A 270 -26.13 3.76 -6.55
N ALA A 271 -25.48 4.35 -7.55
CA ALA A 271 -25.86 4.25 -8.96
C ALA A 271 -25.69 2.83 -9.52
N ASP A 272 -26.68 2.38 -10.29
CA ASP A 272 -26.47 1.28 -11.24
C ASP A 272 -25.55 1.74 -12.39
N PRO A 273 -24.89 0.81 -13.10
CA PRO A 273 -24.02 1.15 -14.22
C PRO A 273 -24.72 2.11 -15.20
N TYR A 274 -24.05 3.19 -15.59
CA TYR A 274 -24.54 4.23 -16.51
C TYR A 274 -25.68 5.13 -16.01
N THR A 275 -26.15 4.94 -14.77
CA THR A 275 -27.15 5.83 -14.15
C THR A 275 -26.51 6.86 -13.22
N ARG A 276 -27.28 7.86 -12.82
CA ARG A 276 -26.87 8.83 -11.81
C ARG A 276 -27.32 8.34 -10.45
N GLY A 277 -26.41 8.32 -9.50
CA GLY A 277 -26.69 7.99 -8.10
C GLY A 277 -26.26 9.11 -7.16
N THR A 278 -26.14 8.76 -5.90
CA THR A 278 -25.70 9.59 -4.78
C THR A 278 -24.66 8.85 -3.94
N CYS A 279 -23.71 9.58 -3.39
CA CYS A 279 -22.75 9.02 -2.46
C CYS A 279 -23.43 8.69 -1.13
N ARG A 280 -23.36 7.43 -0.70
CA ARG A 280 -23.94 6.92 0.54
C ARG A 280 -22.88 6.26 1.40
N GLU A 281 -23.15 6.20 2.71
CA GLU A 281 -22.34 5.44 3.66
C GLU A 281 -22.27 3.97 3.27
N LEU A 282 -21.15 3.32 3.58
CA LEU A 282 -20.98 1.90 3.36
C LEU A 282 -22.05 1.09 4.10
N LEU A 283 -22.44 -0.02 3.49
CA LEU A 283 -23.51 -0.91 3.95
C LEU A 283 -23.02 -1.82 5.07
N GLY A 284 -23.76 -1.87 6.17
CA GLY A 284 -23.50 -2.79 7.27
C GLY A 284 -23.76 -4.26 6.90
N GLU A 285 -23.49 -5.15 7.85
CA GLU A 285 -23.76 -6.58 7.70
C GLU A 285 -25.26 -6.82 7.41
N ASP A 286 -25.54 -7.84 6.60
CA ASP A 286 -26.88 -8.26 6.13
C ASP A 286 -27.59 -7.31 5.15
N ALA A 287 -27.00 -6.15 4.84
CA ALA A 287 -27.54 -5.26 3.82
C ALA A 287 -27.36 -5.83 2.40
N SER A 288 -28.28 -5.49 1.48
CA SER A 288 -28.20 -5.93 0.08
C SER A 288 -27.21 -5.09 -0.72
N CYS A 289 -26.23 -5.75 -1.34
CA CYS A 289 -25.11 -5.11 -2.06
C CYS A 289 -24.99 -5.60 -3.49
N ARG A 290 -24.34 -4.82 -4.36
CA ARG A 290 -23.98 -5.23 -5.74
C ARG A 290 -22.55 -5.70 -5.89
N HIS A 291 -21.63 -5.19 -5.06
CA HIS A 291 -20.21 -5.54 -5.07
C HIS A 291 -19.57 -5.18 -3.72
N ASP A 292 -18.37 -5.68 -3.49
CA ASP A 292 -17.67 -5.58 -2.20
C ASP A 292 -17.47 -4.13 -1.73
N LEU A 293 -17.24 -3.18 -2.65
CA LEU A 293 -17.03 -1.77 -2.31
C LEU A 293 -18.28 -1.06 -1.76
N GLU A 294 -19.47 -1.69 -1.78
CA GLU A 294 -20.64 -1.12 -1.12
C GLU A 294 -20.68 -1.47 0.37
N CYS A 295 -19.98 -2.51 0.81
CA CYS A 295 -20.02 -2.98 2.19
C CYS A 295 -18.99 -2.26 3.07
N ASP A 296 -19.28 -2.13 4.37
CA ASP A 296 -18.35 -1.54 5.35
C ASP A 296 -17.04 -2.35 5.42
N TRP A 297 -15.99 -1.72 5.95
CA TRP A 297 -14.67 -2.33 6.05
C TRP A 297 -14.73 -3.66 6.80
N GLY A 298 -14.13 -4.71 6.23
CA GLY A 298 -14.15 -6.07 6.80
C GLY A 298 -15.37 -6.90 6.42
N LEU A 299 -16.23 -6.36 5.56
CA LEU A 299 -17.32 -7.08 4.92
C LEU A 299 -17.00 -7.28 3.43
N TYR A 300 -17.66 -8.26 2.82
CA TYR A 300 -17.68 -8.48 1.37
C TYR A 300 -19.11 -8.80 0.91
N CYS A 301 -19.37 -8.68 -0.38
CA CYS A 301 -20.68 -8.85 -0.96
C CYS A 301 -20.91 -10.30 -1.39
N HIS A 302 -21.40 -11.12 -0.44
CA HIS A 302 -21.64 -12.53 -0.68
C HIS A 302 -22.80 -12.77 -1.66
N GLY A 303 -22.58 -13.62 -2.67
CA GLY A 303 -23.61 -14.04 -3.63
C GLY A 303 -23.91 -13.03 -4.73
N ALA A 304 -23.19 -11.90 -4.78
CA ALA A 304 -23.29 -10.98 -5.91
C ALA A 304 -22.57 -11.54 -7.13
N TYR A 305 -23.23 -11.45 -8.28
CA TYR A 305 -22.66 -11.81 -9.58
C TYR A 305 -22.71 -10.57 -10.48
N PRO A 306 -21.56 -9.96 -10.81
CA PRO A 306 -21.53 -8.73 -11.60
C PRO A 306 -22.25 -8.83 -12.96
N SER A 307 -22.37 -10.04 -13.51
CA SER A 307 -23.01 -10.30 -14.80
C SER A 307 -24.52 -10.53 -14.76
N SER A 308 -25.12 -10.87 -13.61
CA SER A 308 -26.51 -11.36 -13.56
C SER A 308 -27.50 -10.40 -12.91
N SER A 309 -27.11 -9.15 -12.59
CA SER A 309 -27.90 -8.19 -11.79
C SER A 309 -28.31 -8.70 -10.39
N THR A 310 -27.88 -9.92 -10.02
CA THR A 310 -28.17 -10.53 -8.73
C THR A 310 -27.44 -9.75 -7.65
N ARG A 311 -28.21 -9.16 -6.74
CA ARG A 311 -27.67 -8.52 -5.54
C ARG A 311 -27.27 -9.60 -4.54
N GLY A 312 -26.12 -9.38 -3.91
CA GLY A 312 -25.65 -10.17 -2.79
C GLY A 312 -26.09 -9.56 -1.45
N THR A 313 -25.41 -10.02 -0.41
CA THR A 313 -25.57 -9.53 0.96
C THR A 313 -24.20 -9.25 1.56
N CYS A 314 -24.04 -8.11 2.23
CA CYS A 314 -22.81 -7.80 2.95
C CYS A 314 -22.64 -8.78 4.10
N ARG A 315 -21.53 -9.52 4.10
CA ARG A 315 -21.20 -10.50 5.13
C ARG A 315 -19.78 -10.27 5.60
N ARG A 316 -19.53 -10.52 6.88
CA ARG A 316 -18.15 -10.53 7.39
C ARG A 316 -17.35 -11.67 6.77
N PHE A 317 -16.05 -11.44 6.61
CA PHE A 317 -15.12 -12.53 6.30
C PHE A 317 -15.14 -13.59 7.42
N ALA A 318 -14.90 -14.84 7.02
CA ALA A 318 -14.66 -15.92 7.96
C ALA A 318 -13.30 -15.71 8.66
N GLN A 319 -13.33 -15.81 9.99
CA GLN A 319 -12.16 -15.62 10.86
C GLN A 319 -11.42 -16.95 11.09
N GLU A 320 -10.30 -16.92 11.80
CA GLU A 320 -9.55 -18.12 12.16
C GLU A 320 -10.47 -19.20 12.77
N ASP A 321 -10.28 -20.44 12.33
CA ASP A 321 -11.03 -21.63 12.75
C ASP A 321 -12.52 -21.64 12.42
N GLU A 322 -13.02 -20.65 11.66
CA GLU A 322 -14.39 -20.64 11.16
C GLU A 322 -14.55 -21.35 9.79
N ASP A 323 -15.77 -21.84 9.51
CA ASP A 323 -16.12 -22.43 8.22
C ASP A 323 -16.12 -21.40 7.08
N CYS A 324 -15.46 -21.79 5.98
CA CYS A 324 -15.33 -21.06 4.72
C CYS A 324 -15.98 -21.76 3.54
N THR A 325 -16.89 -22.71 3.76
CA THR A 325 -17.62 -23.39 2.67
C THR A 325 -18.46 -22.39 1.87
N SER A 326 -19.08 -21.44 2.57
CA SER A 326 -19.92 -20.39 1.98
C SER A 326 -19.35 -18.99 2.15
N ARG A 327 -18.15 -18.84 2.73
CA ARG A 327 -17.58 -17.53 3.04
C ARG A 327 -16.14 -17.40 2.60
N ALA A 328 -15.77 -16.21 2.13
CA ALA A 328 -14.37 -15.85 1.96
C ALA A 328 -13.71 -15.72 3.34
N CYS A 329 -12.50 -16.29 3.46
CA CYS A 329 -11.65 -16.04 4.61
C CYS A 329 -11.16 -14.60 4.60
N GLU A 330 -10.89 -14.04 5.78
CA GLU A 330 -10.23 -12.74 5.89
C GLU A 330 -8.85 -12.82 5.22
N ASN A 331 -8.34 -11.70 4.72
CA ASN A 331 -7.09 -11.58 3.96
C ASN A 331 -5.84 -12.24 4.60
N ARG A 332 -5.86 -12.52 5.90
CA ARG A 332 -4.78 -13.19 6.65
C ARG A 332 -4.94 -14.71 6.75
N PHE A 333 -6.06 -15.23 6.27
CA PHE A 333 -6.40 -16.64 6.33
C PHE A 333 -6.62 -17.19 4.92
N TYR A 334 -6.35 -18.48 4.74
CA TYR A 334 -6.72 -19.21 3.54
C TYR A 334 -7.75 -20.27 3.89
N CYS A 335 -8.64 -20.56 2.94
CA CYS A 335 -9.61 -21.64 3.09
C CYS A 335 -8.92 -22.98 2.80
N GLY A 336 -8.63 -23.74 3.86
CA GLY A 336 -7.98 -25.05 3.74
C GLY A 336 -8.91 -26.13 3.16
N LEU A 337 -8.36 -27.32 2.90
CA LEU A 337 -9.13 -28.47 2.39
C LEU A 337 -10.26 -28.93 3.34
N SER A 338 -10.14 -28.63 4.64
CA SER A 338 -11.18 -28.91 5.63
C SER A 338 -12.30 -27.86 5.63
N HIS A 339 -12.30 -26.91 4.69
CA HIS A 339 -13.21 -25.76 4.66
C HIS A 339 -13.19 -24.92 5.94
N ILE A 340 -12.02 -24.85 6.60
CA ILE A 340 -11.78 -24.00 7.77
C ILE A 340 -10.75 -22.95 7.39
N CYS A 341 -10.99 -21.70 7.76
CA CYS A 341 -10.01 -20.64 7.63
C CYS A 341 -8.83 -20.89 8.56
N ARG A 342 -7.63 -20.96 8.00
CA ARG A 342 -6.38 -21.11 8.75
C ARG A 342 -5.47 -19.94 8.47
N PRO A 343 -4.60 -19.54 9.42
CA PRO A 343 -3.57 -18.54 9.17
C PRO A 343 -2.85 -18.87 7.88
N ILE A 344 -2.78 -17.91 6.96
CA ILE A 344 -1.82 -17.99 5.87
C ILE A 344 -0.50 -18.26 6.57
N PRO A 345 0.15 -19.40 6.30
CA PRO A 345 1.40 -19.70 6.95
C PRO A 345 2.27 -18.46 6.76
N PRO A 346 2.96 -17.97 7.82
CA PRO A 346 3.98 -16.96 7.60
C PRO A 346 4.82 -17.45 6.43
N LEU A 347 5.28 -16.54 5.58
CA LEU A 347 6.15 -16.88 4.45
C LEU A 347 7.38 -17.62 5.02
N ARG A 348 7.19 -18.93 5.12
CA ARG A 348 7.96 -20.06 5.62
C ARG A 348 8.70 -20.03 6.96
N GLN A 349 8.75 -21.25 7.52
CA GLN A 349 9.83 -21.71 8.39
C GLN A 349 11.19 -21.50 7.72
N SER A 350 12.03 -20.72 8.41
CA SER A 350 13.48 -20.63 8.35
C SER A 350 14.19 -21.54 7.33
N CYS A 351 15.13 -20.97 6.59
CA CYS A 351 16.13 -21.72 5.84
C CYS A 351 17.09 -22.56 6.71
N ALA A 352 17.00 -22.47 8.04
CA ALA A 352 17.73 -23.32 8.97
C ALA A 352 17.28 -24.79 8.82
N GLY A 353 18.20 -25.65 8.39
CA GLY A 353 17.99 -27.09 8.33
C GLY A 353 17.48 -27.63 6.97
N LYS A 354 17.17 -26.77 6.00
CA LYS A 354 16.89 -27.24 4.62
C LYS A 354 18.21 -27.53 3.87
N PRO A 355 18.30 -28.61 3.09
CA PRO A 355 19.46 -28.85 2.23
C PRO A 355 19.61 -27.68 1.24
N GLY A 356 20.86 -27.33 0.94
CA GLY A 356 21.15 -26.28 -0.04
C GLY A 356 20.74 -26.68 -1.45
N PRO A 357 20.66 -25.72 -2.39
CA PRO A 357 20.46 -26.02 -3.80
C PRO A 357 21.54 -26.94 -4.37
#